data_AF-A0A662FIW8-F1
#
_entry.id   AF-A0A662FIW8-F1
#
_cell.length_a   1.000
_cell.length_b   1.000
_cell.length_c   1.000
_cell.angle_alpha   90.00
_cell.angle_beta   90.00
_cell.angle_gamma   90.00
#
_symmetry.space_group_name_H-M   'P 1'
#
loop_
_entity.id
_entity.type
_entity.pdbx_description
1 polymer ?
#
loop_
_entity_poly.entity_id
_entity_poly.type
_entity_poly.pdbx_seq_one_letter_code
_entity_poly.pdbx_strand_id
1 'polypeptide(L)'
;MKRGQGLPITVIVVAALGILVLVVIGAIFGGQIFKFGRAASVCPGKCVVRTGTDIPLGGEGYFVERTDAKCIPDFETELTGTYVAQNMPRDADVKDWMCERCCVPTG
;
A
#
# COMPACT_ATOMS: atom_id res chain seq x y z
N MET A 1 39.75 -2.31 -42.87
CA MET A 1 39.98 -1.09 -42.06
C MET A 1 38.96 -1.06 -40.93
N LYS A 2 39.39 -1.28 -39.67
CA LYS A 2 38.49 -1.25 -38.50
C LYS A 2 38.10 0.20 -38.22
N ARG A 3 36.86 0.58 -38.55
CA ARG A 3 36.31 1.91 -38.21
C ARG A 3 36.06 1.95 -36.71
N GLY A 4 36.99 2.55 -35.97
CA GLY A 4 36.71 3.08 -34.63
C GLY A 4 35.73 4.22 -34.78
N GLN A 5 34.44 3.89 -34.83
CA GLN A 5 33.36 4.85 -34.89
C GLN A 5 33.23 5.44 -33.48
N GLY A 6 34.00 6.50 -33.21
CA GLY A 6 33.82 7.30 -32.01
C GLY A 6 32.37 7.72 -31.95
N LEU A 7 31.64 7.20 -30.96
CA LEU A 7 30.24 7.58 -30.76
C LEU A 7 30.21 9.11 -30.66
N PRO A 8 29.42 9.81 -31.48
CA PRO A 8 29.44 11.27 -31.49
C PRO A 8 29.23 11.76 -30.06
N ILE A 9 30.06 12.70 -29.60
CA ILE A 9 29.99 13.23 -28.22
C ILE A 9 28.56 13.72 -27.92
N THR A 10 27.87 14.24 -28.94
CA THR A 10 26.45 14.61 -28.88
C THR A 10 25.53 13.45 -28.47
N VAL A 11 25.78 12.23 -28.94
CA VAL A 11 25.01 11.03 -28.55
C VAL A 11 25.22 10.70 -27.08
N ILE A 12 26.46 10.80 -26.59
CA ILE A 12 26.78 10.55 -25.17
C ILE A 12 26.07 11.58 -24.28
N VAL A 13 26.11 12.86 -24.65
CA VAL A 13 25.46 13.96 -23.91
C VAL A 13 23.94 13.79 -23.90
N VAL A 14 23.33 13.45 -25.05
CA VAL A 14 21.88 13.23 -25.13
C VAL A 14 21.46 12.00 -24.32
N ALA A 15 22.23 10.91 -24.38
CA ALA A 15 21.96 9.72 -23.57
C ALA A 15 22.06 10.00 -22.07
N ALA A 16 23.08 10.74 -21.63
CA ALA A 16 23.25 11.12 -20.23
C ALA A 16 22.09 12.00 -19.73
N LEU A 17 21.68 13.01 -20.51
CA LEU A 17 20.53 13.85 -20.19
C LEU A 17 19.23 13.04 -20.13
N GLY A 18 19.02 12.12 -21.08
CA GLY A 18 17.83 11.25 -21.10
C GLY A 18 17.75 10.33 -19.87
N ILE A 19 18.88 9.71 -19.48
CA ILE A 19 18.94 8.88 -18.28
C ILE A 19 18.68 9.72 -17.03
N LEU A 20 19.25 10.93 -16.94
CA LEU A 20 19.06 11.82 -15.80
C LEU A 20 17.59 12.20 -15.64
N VAL A 21 16.90 12.53 -16.73
CA VAL A 21 15.46 12.82 -16.74
C VAL A 21 14.65 11.59 -16.31
N LEU A 22 14.97 10.39 -16.81
CA LEU A 22 14.28 9.16 -16.42
C LEU A 22 14.45 8.83 -14.93
N VAL A 23 15.64 9.06 -14.36
CA VAL A 23 15.90 8.87 -12.93
C VAL A 23 15.07 9.83 -12.09
N VAL A 24 14.99 11.11 -12.50
CA VAL A 24 14.18 12.13 -11.79
C VAL A 24 12.69 11.79 -11.85
N ILE A 25 12.17 11.42 -13.03
CA ILE A 25 10.77 10.99 -13.18
C ILE A 25 10.51 9.73 -12.34
N GLY A 26 11.40 8.74 -12.40
CA GLY A 26 11.30 7.51 -11.61
C GLY A 26 11.30 7.76 -10.11
N ALA A 27 12.09 8.72 -9.62
CA ALA A 27 12.11 9.10 -8.21
C ALA A 27 10.83 9.83 -7.77
N ILE A 28 10.33 10.76 -8.58
CA ILE A 28 9.11 11.54 -8.27
C ILE A 28 7.88 10.64 -8.29
N PHE A 29 7.69 9.85 -9.35
CA PHE A 29 6.53 8.99 -9.48
C PHE A 29 6.66 7.72 -8.65
N GLY A 30 7.86 7.17 -8.48
CA GLY A 30 8.12 5.98 -7.65
C GLY A 30 7.71 6.18 -6.20
N GLY A 31 7.95 7.36 -5.62
CA GLY A 31 7.52 7.69 -4.26
C GLY A 31 6.00 7.86 -4.09
N GLN A 32 5.28 8.15 -5.18
CA GLN A 32 3.82 8.37 -5.14
C GLN A 32 3.00 7.11 -5.41
N ILE A 33 3.53 6.10 -6.11
CA ILE A 33 2.82 4.82 -6.34
C ILE A 33 2.44 4.16 -5.00
N PHE A 34 3.25 4.34 -3.95
CA PHE A 34 2.93 3.90 -2.59
C PHE A 34 1.71 4.59 -1.98
N LYS A 35 1.43 5.85 -2.36
CA LYS A 35 0.27 6.61 -1.89
C LYS A 35 -0.99 6.33 -2.71
N PHE A 36 -0.84 5.97 -3.99
CA PHE A 36 -1.96 5.68 -4.90
C PHE A 36 -2.44 4.22 -4.87
N GLY A 37 -1.79 3.33 -4.11
CA GLY A 37 -2.28 1.97 -3.84
C GLY A 37 -3.53 1.89 -2.96
N ARG A 38 -4.12 3.01 -2.54
CA ARG A 38 -5.38 3.08 -1.78
C ARG A 38 -6.61 2.78 -2.67
N ALA A 39 -6.66 1.62 -3.30
CA ALA A 39 -7.93 1.00 -3.70
C ALA A 39 -8.40 0.06 -2.58
N ALA A 40 -8.28 0.51 -1.33
CA ALA A 40 -8.72 -0.27 -0.19
C ALA A 40 -10.18 0.07 0.11
N SER A 41 -11.04 -0.94 0.11
CA SER A 41 -12.43 -0.82 0.53
C SER A 41 -12.52 -0.64 2.04
N VAL A 42 -13.49 0.11 2.53
CA VAL A 42 -13.65 0.33 3.97
C VAL A 42 -14.46 -0.82 4.56
N CYS A 43 -13.97 -1.43 5.64
CA CYS A 43 -14.77 -2.36 6.44
C CYS A 43 -15.86 -1.57 7.19
N PRO A 44 -17.15 -1.85 6.99
CA PRO A 44 -18.24 -1.12 7.64
C PRO A 44 -18.36 -1.33 9.16
N GLY A 45 -17.50 -2.14 9.76
CA GLY A 45 -17.42 -2.32 11.21
C GLY A 45 -15.99 -2.52 11.68
N LYS A 46 -15.69 -3.63 12.35
CA LYS A 46 -14.36 -3.86 12.93
C LYS A 46 -13.50 -4.81 12.10
N CYS A 47 -12.24 -4.43 11.84
CA CYS A 47 -11.23 -5.29 11.25
C CYS A 47 -10.77 -6.33 12.27
N VAL A 48 -10.69 -7.59 11.87
CA VAL A 48 -9.98 -8.60 12.66
C VAL A 48 -8.48 -8.54 12.34
N VAL A 49 -7.66 -8.48 13.38
CA VAL A 49 -6.19 -8.52 13.32
C VAL A 49 -5.67 -9.63 14.22
N ARG A 50 -4.46 -10.12 13.94
CA ARG A 50 -3.84 -11.14 14.77
C ARG A 50 -3.51 -10.58 16.16
N THR A 51 -3.67 -11.40 17.19
CA THR A 51 -3.22 -11.04 18.54
C THR A 51 -1.73 -10.69 18.55
N GLY A 52 -1.39 -9.55 19.14
CA GLY A 52 -0.02 -9.03 19.16
C GLY A 52 0.38 -8.19 17.95
N THR A 53 -0.55 -7.88 17.04
CA THR A 53 -0.36 -6.84 16.03
C THR A 53 -0.45 -5.46 16.69
N ASP A 54 0.49 -4.56 16.38
CA ASP A 54 0.45 -3.18 16.88
C ASP A 54 -0.76 -2.44 16.33
N ILE A 55 -1.71 -2.10 17.20
CA ILE A 55 -2.90 -1.32 16.84
C ILE A 55 -2.50 0.17 16.78
N PRO A 56 -2.79 0.89 15.69
CA PRO A 56 -2.50 2.32 15.60
C PRO A 56 -3.31 3.11 16.64
N LEU A 57 -2.74 4.21 17.14
CA LEU A 57 -3.40 5.11 18.09
C LEU A 57 -4.77 5.57 17.57
N GLY A 58 -5.82 5.37 18.36
CA GLY A 58 -7.21 5.66 17.98
C GLY A 58 -7.92 4.55 17.18
N GLY A 59 -7.23 3.45 16.89
CA GLY A 59 -7.77 2.28 16.20
C GLY A 59 -8.53 1.30 17.09
N GLU A 60 -8.39 1.36 18.41
CA GLU A 60 -8.90 0.35 19.37
C GLU A 60 -10.40 0.03 19.24
N GLY A 61 -11.20 0.99 18.77
CA GLY A 61 -12.63 0.78 18.52
C GLY A 61 -12.96 0.03 17.22
N TYR A 62 -12.00 -0.03 16.29
CA TYR A 62 -12.15 -0.52 14.92
C TYR A 62 -11.36 -1.81 14.64
N PHE A 63 -10.55 -2.27 15.60
CA PHE A 63 -9.82 -3.52 15.52
C PHE A 63 -10.32 -4.54 16.56
N VAL A 64 -10.31 -5.81 16.18
CA VAL A 64 -10.59 -6.96 17.06
C VAL A 64 -9.41 -7.90 16.94
N GLU A 65 -8.69 -8.10 18.04
CA GLU A 65 -7.60 -9.07 18.09
C GLU A 65 -8.13 -10.49 18.18
N ARG A 66 -7.55 -11.39 17.37
CA ARG A 66 -7.84 -12.82 17.42
C ARG A 66 -6.60 -13.66 17.20
N THR A 67 -6.46 -14.74 17.97
CA THR A 67 -5.27 -15.61 17.94
C THR A 67 -5.23 -16.52 16.71
N ASP A 68 -6.39 -16.91 16.17
CA ASP A 68 -6.51 -17.83 15.04
C ASP A 68 -6.65 -17.12 13.67
N ALA A 69 -6.88 -15.79 13.67
CA ALA A 69 -7.08 -14.95 12.48
C ALA A 69 -8.08 -15.52 11.46
N LYS A 70 -9.02 -16.35 11.91
CA LYS A 70 -10.06 -16.97 11.08
C LYS A 70 -11.35 -16.18 11.18
N CYS A 71 -12.06 -16.03 10.06
CA CYS A 71 -13.37 -15.40 10.06
C CYS A 71 -14.41 -16.36 10.62
N ILE A 72 -15.36 -15.82 11.40
CA ILE A 72 -16.54 -16.57 11.85
C ILE A 72 -17.61 -16.41 10.75
N PRO A 73 -17.89 -17.43 9.94
CA PRO A 73 -18.71 -17.30 8.73
C PRO A 73 -20.15 -16.87 9.01
N ASP A 74 -20.67 -17.14 10.20
CA ASP A 74 -22.05 -16.82 10.58
C ASP A 74 -22.25 -15.35 11.00
N PHE A 75 -21.17 -14.63 11.31
CA PHE A 75 -21.25 -13.26 11.85
C PHE A 75 -20.31 -12.28 11.15
N GLU A 76 -19.39 -12.75 10.31
CA GLU A 76 -18.32 -11.94 9.71
C GLU A 76 -18.29 -12.14 8.20
N THR A 77 -17.99 -11.06 7.49
CA THR A 77 -17.79 -11.13 6.03
C THR A 77 -16.31 -11.35 5.74
N GLU A 78 -16.00 -12.42 5.03
CA GLU A 78 -14.65 -12.65 4.50
C GLU A 78 -14.35 -11.64 3.39
N LEU A 79 -13.23 -10.95 3.52
CA LEU A 79 -12.86 -9.84 2.67
C LEU A 79 -12.06 -10.34 1.45
N THR A 80 -12.65 -10.30 0.26
CA THR A 80 -12.01 -10.70 -1.01
C THR A 80 -11.26 -9.54 -1.68
N GLY A 81 -10.41 -8.85 -0.93
CA GLY A 81 -9.64 -7.70 -1.40
C GLY A 81 -8.83 -7.02 -0.30
N THR A 82 -8.26 -5.85 -0.60
CA THR A 82 -7.62 -5.00 0.41
C THR A 82 -8.68 -4.15 1.10
N TYR A 83 -8.83 -4.29 2.42
CA TYR A 83 -9.75 -3.48 3.21
C TYR A 83 -9.02 -2.75 4.33
N VAL A 84 -9.57 -1.61 4.74
CA VAL A 84 -9.09 -0.82 5.88
C VAL A 84 -10.19 -0.61 6.92
N ALA A 85 -9.79 -0.40 8.17
CA ALA A 85 -10.69 -0.07 9.26
C ALA A 85 -11.45 1.24 9.00
N GLN A 86 -12.69 1.29 9.52
CA GLN A 86 -13.50 2.50 9.47
C GLN A 86 -12.81 3.65 10.22
N ASN A 87 -12.94 4.88 9.72
CA ASN A 87 -12.35 6.10 10.31
C ASN A 87 -10.82 6.18 10.33
N MET A 88 -10.15 5.49 9.42
CA MET A 88 -8.74 5.73 9.17
C MET A 88 -8.44 7.23 8.92
N PRO A 89 -7.50 7.85 9.68
CA PRO A 89 -7.07 9.22 9.44
C PRO A 89 -6.48 9.39 8.03
N ARG A 90 -6.71 10.54 7.40
CA ARG A 90 -6.24 10.80 6.02
C ARG A 90 -4.71 10.75 5.91
N ASP A 91 -4.04 11.16 6.97
CA ASP A 91 -2.59 11.25 7.15
C ASP A 91 -1.93 9.98 7.70
N ALA A 92 -2.72 9.01 8.18
CA ALA A 92 -2.19 7.73 8.67
C ALA A 92 -1.68 6.83 7.52
N ASP A 93 -0.76 5.91 7.83
CA ASP A 93 -0.30 4.88 6.90
C ASP A 93 -1.36 3.79 6.74
N VAL A 94 -1.66 3.43 5.49
CA VAL A 94 -2.70 2.45 5.12
C VAL A 94 -2.42 1.12 5.77
N LYS A 95 -1.15 0.74 5.78
CA LYS A 95 -0.70 -0.58 6.24
C LYS A 95 -1.10 -0.84 7.68
N ASP A 96 -1.01 0.19 8.52
CA ASP A 96 -1.34 0.10 9.94
C ASP A 96 -2.84 -0.04 10.16
N TRP A 97 -3.65 0.32 9.15
CA TRP A 97 -5.10 0.27 9.21
C TRP A 97 -5.73 -0.85 8.38
N MET A 98 -4.93 -1.73 7.77
CA MET A 98 -5.44 -2.82 6.93
C MET A 98 -6.09 -3.93 7.77
N CYS A 99 -7.26 -4.41 7.32
CA CYS A 99 -7.84 -5.64 7.85
C CYS A 99 -7.06 -6.85 7.30
N GLU A 100 -6.79 -7.85 8.13
CA GLU A 100 -6.06 -9.04 7.67
C GLU A 100 -6.92 -9.94 6.78
N ARG A 101 -8.15 -10.28 7.22
CA ARG A 101 -9.04 -11.22 6.50
C ARG A 101 -10.54 -11.01 6.72
N CYS A 102 -10.95 -10.46 7.86
CA CYS A 102 -12.35 -10.45 8.28
C CYS A 102 -12.82 -9.06 8.63
N CYS A 103 -14.06 -8.74 8.23
CA CYS A 103 -14.78 -7.57 8.67
C CYS A 103 -16.00 -8.00 9.50
N VAL A 104 -16.06 -7.55 10.74
CA VAL A 104 -17.21 -7.75 11.62
C VAL A 104 -18.20 -6.61 11.36
N PRO A 105 -19.35 -6.83 10.71
CA PRO A 105 -20.37 -5.80 10.59
C PRO A 105 -20.87 -5.42 11.99
N THR A 106 -20.71 -4.15 12.36
CA THR A 106 -21.41 -3.59 13.51
C THR A 106 -22.83 -3.30 13.08
N GLY A 107 -23.78 -4.11 13.57
CA GLY A 107 -25.21 -3.88 13.42
C GLY A 107 -25.69 -2.63 14.14
#